data_AF-A0A951C5X6-F1
#
_entry.id   AF-A0A951C5X6-F1
#
_cell.length_a   1.000
_cell.length_b   1.000
_cell.length_c   1.000
_cell.angle_alpha   90.00
_cell.angle_beta   90.00
_cell.angle_gamma   90.00
#
_symmetry.space_group_name_H-M   'P 1'
#
loop_
_entity.id
_entity.type
_entity.pdbx_description
1 polymer ?
#
loop_
_entity_poly.entity_id
_entity_poly.type
_entity_poly.pdbx_seq_one_letter_code
_entity_poly.pdbx_strand_id
1 'polypeptide(L)'
;MTGPRMVPLTTAQGSFHAGVIAARLGAEGILTEVVGAPSGIYPFPAPVQVLVNEDDLPAASELLMADEVEAVFDGVQVRPPLLRRAPLLIWVGLFTLLAWTVVATVRGF
;
A
#
# COMPACT_ATOMS: atom_id res chain seq x y z
N MET A 1 -18.72 -5.84 30.47
CA MET A 1 -17.48 -5.30 29.85
C MET A 1 -17.30 -6.05 28.55
N THR A 2 -17.79 -5.48 27.44
CA THR A 2 -17.58 -6.07 26.11
C THR A 2 -16.14 -5.75 25.72
N GLY A 3 -15.32 -6.76 25.40
CA GLY A 3 -13.96 -6.51 24.93
C GLY A 3 -13.94 -5.78 23.59
N PRO A 4 -12.79 -5.21 23.18
CA PRO A 4 -12.66 -4.54 21.88
C PRO A 4 -13.02 -5.50 20.75
N ARG A 5 -13.84 -5.03 19.80
CA ARG A 5 -14.27 -5.85 18.65
C ARG A 5 -13.23 -5.69 17.54
N MET A 6 -12.42 -6.74 17.35
CA MET A 6 -11.38 -6.75 16.33
C MET A 6 -11.96 -7.08 14.95
N VAL A 7 -11.63 -6.26 13.95
CA VAL A 7 -12.10 -6.37 12.56
C VAL A 7 -10.89 -6.41 11.63
N PRO A 8 -10.89 -7.24 10.58
CA PRO A 8 -9.79 -7.31 9.62
C PRO A 8 -9.65 -5.99 8.85
N LEU A 9 -8.44 -5.43 8.86
CA LEU A 9 -8.07 -4.23 8.11
C LEU A 9 -7.48 -4.62 6.74
N THR A 10 -6.46 -5.48 6.75
CA THR A 10 -5.76 -5.89 5.52
C THR A 10 -5.08 -7.24 5.69
N THR A 11 -4.62 -7.81 4.57
CA THR A 11 -3.84 -9.05 4.53
C THR A 11 -2.47 -8.78 3.92
N ALA A 12 -1.43 -8.99 4.71
CA ALA A 12 -0.03 -8.83 4.33
C ALA A 12 0.59 -10.15 3.85
N GLN A 13 1.56 -10.06 2.93
CA GLN A 13 2.33 -11.20 2.43
C GLN A 13 3.51 -11.47 3.39
N GLY A 14 3.28 -12.34 4.38
CA GLY A 14 4.29 -12.74 5.37
C GLY A 14 4.34 -11.87 6.63
N SER A 15 5.03 -12.40 7.65
CA SER A 15 5.07 -11.81 9.00
C SER A 15 5.85 -10.49 9.09
N PHE A 16 6.88 -10.31 8.25
CA PHE A 16 7.66 -9.07 8.24
C PHE A 16 6.80 -7.86 7.85
N HIS A 17 6.09 -7.97 6.72
CA HIS A 17 5.26 -6.88 6.23
C HIS A 17 4.08 -6.59 7.19
N ALA A 18 3.46 -7.64 7.74
CA ALA A 18 2.44 -7.48 8.79
C ALA A 18 2.98 -6.75 10.04
N GLY A 19 4.23 -7.04 10.44
CA GLY A 19 4.88 -6.38 11.57
C GLY A 19 5.18 -4.91 11.32
N VAL A 20 5.57 -4.54 10.09
CA VAL A 20 5.77 -3.13 9.71
C VAL A 20 4.44 -2.37 9.76
N ILE A 21 3.36 -2.96 9.24
CA ILE A 21 2.02 -2.37 9.30
C ILE A 21 1.57 -2.18 10.75
N ALA A 22 1.70 -3.21 11.59
CA ALA A 22 1.33 -3.15 13.00
C ALA A 22 2.16 -2.09 13.76
N ALA A 23 3.46 -1.98 13.47
CA ALA A 23 4.32 -0.97 14.07
C ALA A 23 3.90 0.46 13.69
N ARG A 24 3.51 0.69 12.42
CA ARG A 24 3.07 2.02 11.98
C ARG A 24 1.73 2.41 12.59
N LEU A 25 0.76 1.49 12.61
CA LEU A 25 -0.52 1.71 13.29
C LEU A 25 -0.32 1.96 14.79
N GLY A 26 0.59 1.20 15.42
CA GLY A 26 0.96 1.40 16.82
C GLY A 26 1.62 2.75 17.11
N ALA A 27 2.40 3.30 16.17
CA ALA A 27 2.99 4.64 16.29
C ALA A 27 1.92 5.75 16.35
N GLU A 28 0.74 5.50 15.80
CA GLU A 28 -0.41 6.39 15.74
C GLU A 28 -1.41 6.12 16.87
N GLY A 29 -1.05 5.21 17.80
CA GLY A 29 -1.88 4.84 18.94
C GLY A 29 -3.02 3.89 18.61
N ILE A 30 -3.04 3.29 17.40
CA ILE A 30 -4.07 2.35 16.99
C ILE A 30 -3.72 0.95 17.50
N LEU A 31 -4.64 0.33 18.23
CA LEU A 31 -4.46 -1.04 18.72
C LEU A 31 -4.63 -2.05 17.58
N THR A 32 -3.62 -2.89 17.37
CA THR A 32 -3.62 -3.88 16.30
C THR A 32 -3.34 -5.29 16.80
N GLU A 33 -3.97 -6.27 16.18
CA GLU A 33 -3.68 -7.69 16.37
C GLU A 33 -3.26 -8.31 15.03
N VAL A 34 -2.24 -9.17 15.06
CA VAL A 34 -1.71 -9.83 13.87
C VAL A 34 -2.03 -11.32 13.96
N VAL A 35 -2.87 -11.81 13.06
CA VAL A 35 -3.34 -13.21 13.04
C VAL A 35 -2.82 -13.90 11.78
N GLY A 36 -2.05 -14.98 11.98
CA GLY A 36 -1.45 -15.76 10.90
C GLY A 36 -0.21 -16.49 11.39
N ALA A 37 0.32 -17.42 10.59
CA ALA A 37 1.45 -18.24 10.99
C ALA A 37 2.70 -17.34 11.22
N PRO A 38 3.18 -17.20 12.47
CA PRO A 38 4.41 -16.47 12.74
C PRO A 38 5.56 -17.31 12.20
N SER A 39 6.23 -16.80 11.15
CA SER A 39 7.47 -17.36 10.59
C SER A 39 7.56 -18.89 10.65
N GLY A 40 6.83 -19.58 9.78
CA GLY A 40 7.03 -21.02 9.62
C GLY A 40 8.45 -21.33 9.17
N ILE A 41 8.94 -22.55 9.47
CA ILE A 41 10.25 -23.05 9.01
C ILE A 41 10.37 -23.00 7.47
N TYR A 42 9.25 -22.91 6.76
CA TYR A 42 9.21 -22.82 5.32
C TYR A 42 9.39 -21.38 4.81
N PRO A 43 10.21 -21.17 3.77
CA PRO A 43 10.55 -19.85 3.22
C PRO A 43 9.41 -19.22 2.41
N PHE A 44 8.23 -19.83 2.36
CA PHE A 44 7.12 -19.29 1.60
C PHE A 44 6.32 -18.30 2.47
N PRO A 45 6.10 -17.07 1.98
CA PRO A 45 5.26 -16.11 2.69
C PRO A 45 3.83 -16.65 2.75
N ALA A 46 3.35 -16.90 3.96
CA ALA A 46 1.94 -17.15 4.22
C ALA A 46 1.22 -15.81 4.38
N PRO A 47 -0.06 -15.71 3.95
CA PRO A 47 -0.87 -14.53 4.21
C PRO A 47 -1.06 -14.35 5.72
N VAL A 48 -0.85 -13.13 6.20
CA VAL A 48 -1.04 -12.74 7.60
C VAL A 48 -2.04 -11.60 7.66
N GLN A 49 -3.09 -11.75 8.46
CA GLN A 49 -4.12 -10.75 8.64
C GLN A 49 -3.72 -9.75 9.73
N VAL A 50 -3.95 -8.48 9.46
CA VAL A 50 -3.85 -7.41 10.45
C VAL A 50 -5.26 -6.97 10.79
N LEU A 51 -5.60 -7.04 12.07
CA LEU A 51 -6.88 -6.63 12.63
C LEU A 51 -6.70 -5.39 13.47
N VAL A 52 -7.73 -4.55 13.51
CA VAL A 52 -7.82 -3.34 14.31
C VAL A 52 -9.13 -3.32 15.07
N ASN A 53 -9.25 -2.48 16.10
CA ASN A 53 -10.54 -2.23 16.72
C ASN A 53 -11.52 -1.65 15.69
N GLU A 54 -12.78 -2.05 15.74
CA GLU A 54 -13.84 -1.55 14.86
C GLU A 54 -13.93 -0.03 14.85
N ASP A 55 -13.76 0.60 16.01
CA ASP A 55 -13.81 2.06 16.17
C ASP A 55 -12.67 2.76 15.43
N ASP A 56 -11.52 2.10 15.27
CA ASP A 56 -10.31 2.65 14.65
C ASP A 56 -10.19 2.28 13.17
N LEU A 57 -11.08 1.43 12.64
CA LEU A 57 -11.05 0.96 11.26
C LEU A 57 -11.02 2.10 10.22
N PRO A 58 -11.82 3.19 10.35
CA PRO A 58 -11.77 4.28 9.39
C PRO A 58 -10.42 4.99 9.38
N ALA A 59 -9.88 5.30 10.55
CA ALA A 59 -8.60 5.99 10.70
C ALA A 59 -7.43 5.11 10.19
N ALA A 60 -7.44 3.82 10.54
CA ALA A 60 -6.43 2.87 10.08
C ALA A 60 -6.45 2.70 8.56
N SER A 61 -7.63 2.67 7.95
CA SER A 61 -7.77 2.57 6.48
C SER A 61 -7.27 3.82 5.77
N GLU A 62 -7.59 5.01 6.29
CA GLU A 62 -7.12 6.28 5.75
C GLU A 62 -5.58 6.37 5.80
N LEU A 63 -5.00 5.93 6.92
CA LEU A 63 -3.57 5.96 7.13
C LEU A 63 -2.81 5.05 6.16
N LEU A 64 -3.31 3.83 5.92
CA LEU A 64 -2.72 2.91 4.95
C LEU A 64 -2.84 3.42 3.51
N MET A 65 -3.94 4.07 3.15
CA MET A 65 -4.11 4.68 1.83
C MET A 65 -3.12 5.84 1.63
N ALA A 66 -2.93 6.68 2.65
CA ALA A 66 -1.96 7.77 2.59
C ALA A 66 -0.53 7.24 2.38
N ASP A 67 -0.15 6.15 3.06
CA ASP A 67 1.15 5.50 2.88
C ASP A 67 1.31 4.86 1.48
N GLU A 68 0.29 4.17 0.97
CA GLU A 68 0.33 3.62 -0.39
C GLU A 68 0.53 4.72 -1.43
N VAL A 69 -0.17 5.85 -1.26
CA VAL A 69 -0.02 7.03 -2.11
C VAL A 69 1.39 7.62 -2.01
N GLU A 70 1.93 7.79 -0.80
CA GLU A 70 3.29 8.27 -0.56
C GLU A 70 4.32 7.36 -1.23
N ALA A 71 4.18 6.03 -1.10
CA ALA A 71 5.06 5.05 -1.74
C ALA A 71 5.07 5.14 -3.28
N VAL A 72 3.93 5.47 -3.91
CA VAL A 72 3.87 5.70 -5.36
C VAL A 72 4.68 6.94 -5.76
N PHE A 73 4.61 8.01 -4.96
CA PHE A 73 5.32 9.27 -5.25
C PHE A 73 6.82 9.21 -4.94
N ASP A 74 7.19 8.54 -3.85
CA ASP A 74 8.58 8.36 -3.42
C ASP A 74 9.36 7.37 -4.30
N GLY A 75 8.66 6.71 -5.23
CA GLY A 75 9.28 5.82 -6.20
C GLY A 75 10.15 4.79 -5.50
N VAL A 76 9.54 4.03 -4.58
CA VAL A 76 10.26 3.06 -3.74
C VAL A 76 11.32 2.34 -4.56
N GLN A 77 12.57 2.58 -4.20
CA GLN A 77 13.77 1.89 -4.68
C GLN A 77 13.73 0.42 -4.18
N VAL A 78 12.71 -0.33 -4.57
CA VAL A 78 12.67 -1.78 -4.42
C VAL A 78 13.76 -2.29 -5.34
N ARG A 79 14.88 -2.75 -4.78
CA ARG A 79 15.95 -3.42 -5.55
C ARG A 79 15.28 -4.55 -6.35
N PRO A 80 15.16 -4.43 -7.69
CA PRO A 80 14.32 -5.36 -8.43
C PRO A 80 15.02 -6.71 -8.57
N PRO A 81 14.32 -7.86 -8.43
CA PRO A 81 14.78 -9.07 -9.10
C PRO A 81 14.79 -8.77 -10.61
N LEU A 82 15.93 -9.03 -11.26
CA LEU A 82 16.17 -8.77 -12.67
C LEU A 82 15.10 -9.48 -13.54
N LEU A 83 14.00 -8.83 -13.94
CA LEU A 83 13.32 -9.02 -15.23
C LEU A 83 12.11 -8.09 -15.44
N ARG A 84 11.98 -7.65 -16.70
CA ARG A 84 10.88 -6.91 -17.36
C ARG A 84 10.84 -5.38 -17.18
N ARG A 85 11.76 -4.74 -17.91
CA ARG A 85 11.78 -3.32 -18.27
C ARG A 85 10.46 -2.88 -18.94
N ALA A 86 9.88 -1.83 -18.33
CA ALA A 86 9.17 -0.67 -18.90
C ALA A 86 7.76 -0.84 -19.52
N PRO A 87 6.74 -0.32 -18.81
CA PRO A 87 5.63 0.40 -19.44
C PRO A 87 5.54 1.89 -19.04
N LEU A 88 6.52 2.45 -18.31
CA LEU A 88 6.47 3.84 -17.83
C LEU A 88 6.65 4.89 -18.97
N LEU A 89 7.35 4.52 -20.04
CA LEU A 89 7.51 5.37 -21.24
C LEU A 89 6.19 5.58 -22.01
N ILE A 90 5.22 4.66 -21.87
CA ILE A 90 3.93 4.76 -22.57
C ILE A 90 3.12 5.96 -22.04
N TRP A 91 3.18 6.23 -20.73
CA TRP A 91 2.43 7.31 -20.11
C TRP A 91 3.02 8.69 -20.39
N VAL A 92 4.35 8.83 -20.42
CA VAL A 92 5.01 10.10 -20.80
C VAL A 92 4.73 10.44 -22.27
N GLY A 93 4.69 9.43 -23.15
CA GLY A 93 4.26 9.61 -24.54
C GLY A 93 2.80 10.07 -24.67
N LEU A 94 1.89 9.53 -23.85
CA LEU A 94 0.47 9.90 -23.88
C LEU A 94 0.23 11.34 -23.42
N PHE A 95 0.88 11.77 -22.34
CA PHE A 95 0.74 13.14 -21.83
C PHE A 95 1.31 14.18 -22.79
N THR A 96 2.44 13.89 -23.44
CA THR A 96 3.03 14.79 -24.44
C THR A 96 2.15 14.91 -25.69
N LEU A 97 1.55 13.80 -26.16
CA LEU A 97 0.59 13.83 -27.26
C LEU A 97 -0.67 14.65 -26.89
N LEU A 98 -1.21 14.45 -25.69
CA LEU A 98 -2.42 15.15 -25.22
C LEU A 98 -2.18 16.65 -25.01
N ALA A 99 -1.02 17.04 -24.46
CA ALA A 99 -0.64 18.45 -24.35
C ALA A 99 -0.47 19.10 -25.74
N TRP A 100 0.10 18.37 -26.71
CA TRP A 100 0.29 18.87 -28.07
C TRP A 100 -1.03 19.09 -28.81
N THR A 101 -2.02 18.19 -28.67
CA THR A 101 -3.33 18.35 -29.32
C THR A 101 -4.12 19.53 -28.77
N VAL A 102 -4.05 19.79 -27.46
CA VAL A 102 -4.68 20.97 -26.84
C VAL A 102 -4.07 22.26 -27.37
N VAL A 103 -2.73 22.34 -27.45
CA VAL A 103 -2.04 23.53 -27.97
C VAL A 103 -2.32 23.73 -29.46
N ALA A 104 -2.39 22.66 -30.24
CA ALA A 104 -2.72 22.74 -31.67
C ALA A 104 -4.14 23.27 -31.92
N THR A 105 -5.09 22.96 -31.03
CA THR A 105 -6.48 23.42 -31.14
C THR A 105 -6.64 24.90 -30.79
N VAL A 106 -5.90 25.40 -29.80
CA VAL A 106 -5.96 26.82 -29.37
C VAL A 106 -5.29 27.78 -30.37
N ARG A 107 -4.37 27.29 -31.21
CA ARG A 107 -3.70 28.10 -32.25
C ARG A 107 -4.41 28.12 -33.60
N GLY A 108 -5.44 27.29 -33.78
CA GLY A 108 -6.18 27.15 -35.05
C GLY A 108 -7.46 27.97 -35.14
N PHE A 109 -7.79 28.77 -34.13
CA PHE A 109 -8.97 29.65 -34.05
C PHE A 109 -8.51 31.10 -33.91
#